data_AF-A0A6A6MUU4-F1
#
_entry.id   AF-A0A6A6MUU4-F1
#
_cell.length_a   1.000
_cell.length_b   1.000
_cell.length_c   1.000
_cell.angle_alpha   90.00
_cell.angle_beta   90.00
_cell.angle_gamma   90.00
#
_symmetry.space_group_name_H-M   'P 1'
#
loop_
_entity.id
_entity.type
_entity.pdbx_description
1 polymer ?
#
loop_
_entity_poly.entity_id
_entity_poly.type
_entity_poly.pdbx_seq_one_letter_code
_entity_poly.pdbx_strand_id
1 'polypeptide(L)'
;MAGWPPHDKSLSAVGSFIGFDSMEAKDGHVFPIGKLKNIRFMSIFRFKVWWTTHWVGSNGNDLENETQMVILDKSNSGRPYVLLLPLLEGPFRASLQPGDDDNIDICVESGSTKVSATGFRSILYVHVGDDPFNLVKEATKVVRLHLGTFKLLEEKTPPGIVDKFGWCTWDAFYLTVHPQGVWEGVKGISKVDAHQVSS
;
A
#
# COMPACT_ATOMS: atom_id res chain seq x y z
N MET A 1 35.57 7.60 39.28
CA MET A 1 34.10 7.56 39.14
C MET A 1 33.78 7.47 37.67
N ALA A 2 33.50 6.27 37.18
CA ALA A 2 33.09 6.06 35.78
C ALA A 2 31.60 6.36 35.68
N GLY A 3 31.24 7.36 34.86
CA GLY A 3 29.85 7.68 34.57
C GLY A 3 29.24 6.60 33.67
N TRP A 4 28.08 6.10 34.07
CA TRP A 4 27.25 5.20 33.27
C TRP A 4 26.76 5.96 32.01
N PRO A 5 26.72 5.35 30.82
CA PRO A 5 26.12 6.00 29.66
C PRO A 5 24.63 6.23 29.91
N PRO A 6 24.03 7.32 29.36
CA PRO A 6 22.61 7.56 29.52
C PRO A 6 21.83 6.36 28.97
N HIS A 7 20.86 5.90 29.77
CA HIS A 7 19.95 4.83 29.42
C HIS A 7 19.44 5.01 27.99
N ASP A 8 19.78 4.05 27.13
CA ASP A 8 19.16 3.88 25.83
C ASP A 8 17.65 3.76 26.09
N LYS A 9 16.89 4.78 25.65
CA LYS A 9 15.44 4.72 25.68
C LYS A 9 15.09 3.50 24.86
N SER A 10 14.62 2.45 25.53
CA SER A 10 14.12 1.21 24.96
C SER A 10 13.62 1.45 23.54
N LEU A 11 14.16 0.74 22.55
CA LEU A 11 13.59 0.65 21.20
C LEU A 11 12.10 0.35 21.36
N SER A 12 11.27 1.40 21.39
CA SER A 12 9.83 1.24 21.39
C SER A 12 9.54 0.65 20.03
N ALA A 13 9.01 -0.58 20.00
CA ALA A 13 8.60 -1.19 18.76
C ALA A 13 7.68 -0.20 18.02
N VAL A 14 8.17 0.35 16.91
CA VAL A 14 7.49 1.37 16.10
C VAL A 14 6.38 0.77 15.24
N GLY A 15 6.20 -0.56 15.27
CA GLY A 15 5.13 -1.25 14.58
C GLY A 15 4.99 -2.71 15.00
N SER A 16 3.89 -3.32 14.55
CA SER A 16 3.50 -4.69 14.88
C SER A 16 2.80 -5.35 13.71
N PHE A 17 3.04 -6.65 13.53
CA PHE A 17 2.27 -7.51 12.63
C PHE A 17 1.08 -8.11 13.37
N ILE A 18 -0.07 -8.12 12.71
CA ILE A 18 -1.33 -8.64 13.23
C ILE A 18 -1.79 -9.77 12.33
N GLY A 19 -2.29 -10.84 12.97
CA GLY A 19 -2.86 -12.01 12.33
C GLY A 19 -4.06 -12.51 13.14
N PHE A 20 -4.72 -13.56 12.64
CA PHE A 20 -5.85 -14.19 13.31
C PHE A 20 -5.92 -15.69 12.99
N ASP A 21 -6.64 -16.42 13.83
CA ASP A 21 -7.04 -17.81 13.61
C ASP A 21 -8.57 -17.88 13.45
N SER A 22 -9.04 -18.77 12.59
CA SER A 22 -10.43 -19.08 12.29
C SER A 22 -10.66 -20.57 12.47
N MET A 23 -11.88 -20.93 12.86
CA MET A 23 -12.27 -22.33 13.10
C MET A 23 -12.40 -23.14 11.80
N GLU A 24 -12.61 -22.47 10.67
CA GLU A 24 -12.87 -23.11 9.38
C GLU A 24 -11.91 -22.61 8.31
N ALA A 25 -11.48 -23.52 7.43
CA ALA A 25 -10.68 -23.17 6.27
C ALA A 25 -11.56 -22.56 5.19
N LYS A 26 -11.29 -21.31 4.78
CA LYS A 26 -12.01 -20.60 3.72
C LYS A 26 -11.06 -19.94 2.74
N ASP A 27 -11.53 -19.75 1.51
CA ASP A 27 -10.83 -18.95 0.48
C ASP A 27 -11.01 -17.44 0.68
N GLY A 28 -11.95 -17.04 1.54
CA GLY A 28 -12.22 -15.67 1.95
C GLY A 28 -12.59 -15.58 3.43
N HIS A 29 -12.06 -14.57 4.11
CA HIS A 29 -12.25 -14.27 5.52
C HIS A 29 -12.50 -12.79 5.72
N VAL A 30 -13.44 -12.43 6.59
CA VAL A 30 -13.71 -11.04 6.98
C VAL A 30 -13.80 -10.96 8.49
N PHE A 31 -13.01 -10.08 9.10
CA PHE A 31 -12.98 -9.90 10.55
C PHE A 31 -12.84 -8.43 10.95
N PRO A 32 -13.53 -7.97 12.01
CA PRO A 32 -13.35 -6.63 12.53
C PRO A 32 -11.99 -6.50 13.22
N ILE A 33 -11.23 -5.46 12.86
CA ILE A 33 -9.94 -5.14 13.48
C ILE A 33 -10.05 -4.04 14.54
N GLY A 34 -11.20 -3.36 14.59
CA GLY A 34 -11.54 -2.42 15.65
C GLY A 34 -12.37 -1.23 15.16
N LYS A 35 -12.94 -0.51 16.12
CA LYS A 35 -13.79 0.65 15.89
C LYS A 35 -12.94 1.90 15.63
N LEU A 36 -13.22 2.58 14.53
CA LEU A 36 -12.64 3.88 14.19
C LEU A 36 -13.72 4.95 14.33
N LYS A 37 -13.58 5.87 15.28
CA LYS A 37 -14.57 6.93 15.50
C LYS A 37 -13.90 8.24 15.85
N ASN A 38 -14.32 9.33 15.21
CA ASN A 38 -13.80 10.68 15.42
C ASN A 38 -12.25 10.80 15.30
N ILE A 39 -11.65 10.00 14.42
CA ILE A 39 -10.21 10.05 14.12
C ILE A 39 -10.05 10.27 12.62
N ARG A 40 -9.60 11.47 12.25
CA ARG A 40 -9.34 11.81 10.85
C ARG A 40 -8.33 10.84 10.24
N PHE A 41 -8.58 10.44 9.00
CA PHE A 41 -7.67 9.58 8.25
C PHE A 41 -7.61 9.99 6.77
N MET A 42 -6.55 9.54 6.11
CA MET A 42 -6.46 9.43 4.66
C MET A 42 -6.23 7.96 4.30
N SER A 43 -6.85 7.47 3.23
CA SER A 43 -6.68 6.12 2.74
C SER A 43 -6.41 6.08 1.25
N ILE A 44 -5.88 4.96 0.78
CA ILE A 44 -5.78 4.63 -0.66
C ILE A 44 -6.60 3.36 -0.88
N PHE A 45 -7.53 3.41 -1.83
CA PHE A 45 -8.41 2.30 -2.15
C PHE A 45 -8.49 2.05 -3.64
N ARG A 46 -8.82 0.81 -4.01
CA ARG A 46 -8.89 0.36 -5.41
C ARG A 46 -10.33 0.36 -5.91
N PHE A 47 -10.71 1.41 -6.63
CA PHE A 47 -12.08 1.56 -7.18
C PHE A 47 -12.28 0.90 -8.55
N LYS A 48 -11.19 0.54 -9.24
CA LYS A 48 -11.20 -0.28 -10.47
C LYS A 48 -10.03 -1.25 -10.43
N VAL A 49 -10.11 -2.33 -11.21
CA VAL A 49 -9.11 -3.41 -11.20
C VAL A 49 -7.67 -2.91 -11.36
N TRP A 50 -7.46 -1.82 -12.11
CA TRP A 50 -6.15 -1.21 -12.40
C TRP A 50 -5.98 0.23 -11.88
N TRP A 51 -6.92 0.74 -11.06
CA TRP A 51 -6.82 2.11 -10.52
C TRP A 51 -7.06 2.19 -9.02
N THR A 52 -6.23 2.99 -8.36
CA THR A 52 -6.40 3.42 -6.98
C THR A 52 -6.63 4.93 -6.91
N THR A 53 -7.35 5.38 -5.91
CA THR A 53 -7.46 6.81 -5.56
C THR A 53 -7.39 6.99 -4.05
N HIS A 54 -7.21 8.24 -3.62
CA HIS A 54 -7.25 8.58 -2.20
C HIS A 54 -8.68 8.83 -1.72
N TRP A 55 -8.89 8.66 -0.42
CA TRP A 55 -10.11 9.04 0.29
C TRP A 55 -9.76 9.61 1.66
N VAL A 56 -10.66 10.41 2.24
CA VAL A 56 -10.50 10.98 3.58
C VAL A 56 -11.79 10.84 4.37
N GLY A 57 -11.67 10.58 5.66
CA GLY A 57 -12.81 10.39 6.55
C GLY A 57 -12.42 10.54 8.01
N SER A 58 -13.35 10.20 8.91
CA SER A 58 -13.11 10.25 10.36
C SER A 58 -13.68 9.07 11.15
N ASN A 59 -14.47 8.21 10.51
CA ASN A 59 -15.10 7.03 11.11
C ASN A 59 -14.89 5.79 10.24
N GLY A 60 -15.04 4.59 10.82
CA GLY A 60 -14.87 3.32 10.09
C GLY A 60 -15.79 3.20 8.88
N ASN A 61 -17.03 3.69 9.00
CA ASN A 61 -17.99 3.70 7.91
C ASN A 61 -17.63 4.65 6.75
N ASP A 62 -16.69 5.58 6.96
CA ASP A 62 -16.23 6.48 5.91
C ASP A 62 -15.19 5.79 5.01
N LEU A 63 -14.73 4.57 5.32
CA LEU A 63 -13.81 3.85 4.44
C LEU A 63 -14.46 3.43 3.13
N GLU A 64 -13.63 3.20 2.13
CA GLU A 64 -14.05 2.56 0.89
C GLU A 64 -13.65 1.08 0.89
N ASN A 65 -14.43 0.26 0.19
CA ASN A 65 -14.08 -1.14 -0.03
C ASN A 65 -12.75 -1.23 -0.79
N GLU A 66 -12.02 -2.33 -0.61
CA GLU A 66 -10.72 -2.54 -1.25
C GLU A 66 -9.67 -1.47 -0.87
N THR A 67 -9.72 -0.97 0.37
CA THR A 67 -8.71 -0.06 0.90
C THR A 67 -7.40 -0.79 1.15
N GLN A 68 -6.30 -0.31 0.54
CA GLN A 68 -4.97 -0.94 0.58
C GLN A 68 -4.01 -0.25 1.56
N MET A 69 -4.40 0.91 2.10
CA MET A 69 -3.62 1.64 3.08
C MET A 69 -4.49 2.66 3.81
N VAL A 70 -4.30 2.82 5.12
CA VAL A 70 -4.92 3.90 5.91
C VAL A 70 -3.85 4.58 6.76
N ILE A 71 -3.85 5.91 6.79
CA ILE A 71 -3.04 6.72 7.69
C ILE A 71 -4.00 7.50 8.59
N LEU A 72 -4.03 7.13 9.87
CA LEU A 72 -4.74 7.88 10.90
C LEU A 72 -3.91 9.11 11.27
N ASP A 73 -4.54 10.28 11.27
CA ASP A 73 -3.90 11.54 11.65
C ASP A 73 -3.49 11.50 13.12
N LYS A 74 -2.47 12.28 13.49
CA LYS A 74 -2.09 12.46 14.89
C LYS A 74 -3.18 13.18 15.68
N SER A 75 -3.14 13.06 17.01
CA SER A 75 -4.01 13.84 17.90
C SER A 75 -3.24 14.96 18.60
N ASN A 76 -3.95 16.03 18.95
CA ASN A 76 -3.41 17.08 19.83
C ASN A 76 -3.13 16.57 21.26
N SER A 77 -3.67 15.40 21.62
CA SER A 77 -3.47 14.73 22.91
C SER A 77 -2.26 13.79 22.94
N GLY A 78 -1.46 13.74 21.86
CA GLY A 78 -0.19 12.99 21.83
C GLY A 78 -0.23 11.64 21.13
N ARG A 79 -1.33 11.26 20.44
CA ARG A 79 -1.33 10.08 19.56
C ARG A 79 -0.53 10.41 18.29
N PRO A 80 0.49 9.62 17.91
CA PRO A 80 1.23 9.81 16.67
C PRO A 80 0.37 9.46 15.43
N TYR A 81 0.91 9.66 14.23
CA TYR A 81 0.30 9.06 13.04
C TYR A 81 0.37 7.54 13.15
N VAL A 82 -0.67 6.88 12.63
CA VAL A 82 -0.75 5.42 12.62
C VAL A 82 -1.04 4.94 11.20
N LEU A 83 -0.16 4.12 10.66
CA LEU A 83 -0.36 3.43 9.39
C LEU A 83 -1.02 2.08 9.67
N LEU A 84 -2.07 1.76 8.93
CA LEU A 84 -2.62 0.42 8.78
C LEU A 84 -2.35 -0.03 7.34
N LEU A 85 -1.55 -1.08 7.19
CA LEU A 85 -1.11 -1.60 5.90
C LEU A 85 -1.47 -3.08 5.77
N PRO A 86 -2.58 -3.41 5.09
CA PRO A 86 -2.89 -4.78 4.68
C PRO A 86 -1.76 -5.39 3.85
N LEU A 87 -1.45 -6.65 4.12
CA LEU A 87 -0.33 -7.37 3.49
C LEU A 87 -0.79 -8.59 2.71
N LEU A 88 0.16 -9.21 2.04
CA LEU A 88 0.02 -10.54 1.46
C LEU A 88 0.58 -11.57 2.44
N GLU A 89 -0.08 -12.72 2.56
CA GLU A 89 0.47 -13.88 3.26
C GLU A 89 0.18 -15.15 2.47
N GLY A 90 1.26 -15.79 1.99
CA GLY A 90 1.14 -16.89 1.04
C GLY A 90 0.33 -16.46 -0.21
N PRO A 91 -0.69 -17.23 -0.61
CA PRO A 91 -1.52 -16.92 -1.76
C PRO A 91 -2.68 -15.94 -1.46
N PHE A 92 -2.77 -15.40 -0.24
CA PHE A 92 -3.86 -14.51 0.16
C PHE A 92 -3.43 -13.06 0.11
N ARG A 93 -4.36 -12.19 -0.29
CA ARG A 93 -4.24 -10.74 -0.16
C ARG A 93 -5.19 -10.23 0.92
N ALA A 94 -4.81 -9.13 1.55
CA ALA A 94 -5.69 -8.40 2.44
C ALA A 94 -6.06 -7.01 1.91
N SER A 95 -7.26 -6.56 2.27
CA SER A 95 -7.75 -5.19 2.09
C SER A 95 -8.61 -4.79 3.29
N LEU A 96 -8.84 -3.49 3.47
CA LEU A 96 -9.75 -2.96 4.49
C LEU A 96 -11.06 -2.52 3.84
N GLN A 97 -12.13 -2.56 4.61
CA GLN A 97 -13.46 -2.13 4.22
C GLN A 97 -14.24 -1.60 5.45
N PRO A 98 -15.34 -0.85 5.23
CA PRO A 98 -16.32 -0.56 6.28
C PRO A 98 -16.87 -1.85 6.90
N GLY A 99 -16.89 -1.92 8.22
CA GLY A 99 -17.60 -2.93 8.99
C GLY A 99 -18.80 -2.34 9.74
N ASP A 100 -19.53 -3.19 10.46
CA ASP A 100 -20.68 -2.76 11.24
C ASP A 100 -20.28 -1.81 12.39
N ASP A 101 -21.14 -0.84 12.71
CA ASP A 101 -20.98 0.07 13.87
C ASP A 101 -19.61 0.78 13.88
N ASP A 102 -19.21 1.42 12.76
CA ASP A 102 -17.94 2.13 12.60
C ASP A 102 -16.69 1.24 12.82
N ASN A 103 -16.83 -0.09 12.75
CA ASN A 103 -15.66 -0.97 12.69
C ASN A 103 -14.96 -0.84 11.33
N ILE A 104 -13.66 -1.06 11.35
CA ILE A 104 -12.91 -1.40 10.15
C ILE A 104 -12.82 -2.92 10.12
N ASP A 105 -13.19 -3.50 8.99
CA ASP A 105 -13.01 -4.91 8.74
C ASP A 105 -11.79 -5.14 7.84
N ILE A 106 -11.07 -6.23 8.10
CA ILE A 106 -10.06 -6.75 7.17
C ILE A 106 -10.67 -7.90 6.37
N CYS A 107 -10.63 -7.77 5.04
CA CYS A 107 -10.97 -8.82 4.10
C CYS A 107 -9.69 -9.52 3.66
N VAL A 108 -9.65 -10.85 3.74
CA VAL A 108 -8.50 -11.68 3.35
C VAL A 108 -8.98 -12.76 2.39
N GLU A 109 -8.46 -12.76 1.17
CA GLU A 109 -8.96 -13.61 0.10
C GLU A 109 -7.83 -14.17 -0.79
N SER A 110 -8.01 -15.40 -1.27
CA SER A 110 -7.13 -16.04 -2.25
C SER A 110 -7.60 -15.86 -3.70
N GLY A 111 -8.87 -15.50 -3.89
CA GLY A 111 -9.53 -15.48 -5.21
C GLY A 111 -9.75 -16.87 -5.82
N SER A 112 -9.64 -17.96 -5.02
CA SER A 112 -9.83 -19.32 -5.51
C SER A 112 -10.41 -20.26 -4.44
N THR A 113 -11.55 -20.89 -4.73
CA THR A 113 -12.18 -21.90 -3.85
C THR A 113 -11.33 -23.14 -3.59
N LYS A 114 -10.23 -23.31 -4.34
CA LYS A 114 -9.25 -24.40 -4.15
C LYS A 114 -8.13 -24.03 -3.18
N VAL A 115 -8.03 -22.77 -2.78
CA VAL A 115 -6.97 -22.24 -1.92
C VAL A 115 -7.63 -21.66 -0.68
N SER A 116 -7.69 -22.46 0.37
CA SER A 116 -8.28 -22.10 1.65
C SER A 116 -7.25 -22.16 2.78
N ALA A 117 -7.45 -21.34 3.80
CA ALA A 117 -6.60 -21.30 5.01
C ALA A 117 -7.47 -21.07 6.25
N THR A 118 -6.97 -21.48 7.41
CA THR A 118 -7.63 -21.29 8.72
C THR A 118 -7.06 -20.12 9.51
N GLY A 119 -5.93 -19.52 9.11
CA GLY A 119 -5.33 -18.45 9.88
C GLY A 119 -4.11 -17.83 9.20
N PHE A 120 -3.78 -16.63 9.66
CA PHE A 120 -2.70 -15.79 9.15
C PHE A 120 -1.92 -15.19 10.32
N ARG A 121 -0.62 -14.92 10.16
CA ARG A 121 0.26 -14.42 11.24
C ARG A 121 0.59 -12.93 11.11
N SER A 122 0.55 -12.38 9.90
CA SER A 122 1.08 -11.06 9.56
C SER A 122 0.31 -10.39 8.41
N ILE A 123 -1.01 -10.51 8.43
CA ILE A 123 -1.89 -10.07 7.35
C ILE A 123 -2.16 -8.55 7.37
N LEU A 124 -1.87 -7.90 8.50
CA LEU A 124 -1.91 -6.46 8.68
C LEU A 124 -0.65 -6.00 9.39
N TYR A 125 0.01 -4.97 8.88
CA TYR A 125 1.09 -4.29 9.58
C TYR A 125 0.63 -2.92 10.07
N VAL A 126 0.89 -2.65 11.35
CA VAL A 126 0.61 -1.36 11.99
C VAL A 126 1.93 -0.66 12.28
N HIS A 127 2.04 0.61 11.96
CA HIS A 127 3.25 1.41 12.23
C HIS A 127 2.89 2.77 12.80
N VAL A 128 3.70 3.29 13.72
CA VAL A 128 3.49 4.60 14.35
C VAL A 128 4.68 5.54 14.10
N GLY A 129 4.40 6.83 13.98
CA GLY A 129 5.45 7.83 13.76
C GLY A 129 4.91 9.26 13.76
N ASP A 130 5.80 10.24 13.89
CA ASP A 130 5.44 11.65 14.05
C ASP A 130 5.33 12.42 12.72
N ASP A 131 5.82 11.83 11.64
CA ASP A 131 5.83 12.40 10.29
C ASP A 131 5.19 11.43 9.29
N PRO A 132 4.06 11.78 8.65
CA PRO A 132 3.35 10.89 7.74
C PRO A 132 4.13 10.55 6.47
N PHE A 133 5.07 11.41 6.03
CA PHE A 133 5.87 11.15 4.83
C PHE A 133 6.97 10.11 5.08
N ASN A 134 7.54 10.13 6.28
CA ASN A 134 8.52 9.13 6.71
C ASN A 134 7.85 7.85 7.21
N LEU A 135 6.66 7.94 7.79
CA LEU A 135 5.87 6.82 8.29
C LEU A 135 5.76 5.68 7.27
N VAL A 136 5.34 6.00 6.04
CA VAL A 136 5.16 5.00 4.98
C VAL A 136 6.50 4.43 4.53
N LYS A 137 7.54 5.27 4.42
CA LYS A 137 8.88 4.84 4.02
C LYS A 137 9.49 3.85 5.01
N GLU A 138 9.44 4.18 6.30
CA GLU A 138 9.97 3.31 7.36
C GLU A 138 9.15 2.02 7.50
N ALA A 139 7.82 2.11 7.43
CA ALA A 139 6.96 0.93 7.41
C ALA A 139 7.28 0.00 6.24
N THR A 140 7.47 0.57 5.03
CA THR A 140 7.77 -0.22 3.84
C THR A 140 9.12 -0.93 3.95
N LYS A 141 10.13 -0.33 4.61
CA LYS A 141 11.40 -1.02 4.91
C LYS A 141 11.19 -2.25 5.81
N VAL A 142 10.40 -2.11 6.87
CA VAL A 142 10.09 -3.23 7.77
C VAL A 142 9.34 -4.33 7.03
N VAL A 143 8.31 -3.98 6.26
CA VAL A 143 7.54 -4.93 5.46
C VAL A 143 8.39 -5.60 4.39
N ARG A 144 9.31 -4.88 3.75
CA ARG A 144 10.28 -5.44 2.79
C ARG A 144 11.18 -6.48 3.45
N LEU A 145 11.65 -6.23 4.66
CA LEU A 145 12.47 -7.18 5.41
C LEU A 145 11.66 -8.40 5.85
N HIS A 146 10.42 -8.20 6.28
CA HIS A 146 9.50 -9.27 6.72
C HIS A 146 9.07 -10.18 5.59
N LEU A 147 8.59 -9.62 4.48
CA LEU A 147 8.08 -10.40 3.35
C LEU A 147 9.20 -10.96 2.48
N GLY A 148 10.27 -10.21 2.25
CA GLY A 148 11.39 -10.64 1.40
C GLY A 148 11.03 -10.86 -0.08
N THR A 149 9.84 -10.44 -0.53
CA THR A 149 9.32 -10.70 -1.88
C THR A 149 9.49 -9.53 -2.86
N PHE A 150 9.93 -8.38 -2.40
CA PHE A 150 10.09 -7.18 -3.22
C PHE A 150 11.32 -6.36 -2.82
N LYS A 151 11.67 -5.42 -3.68
CA LYS A 151 12.73 -4.42 -3.46
C LYS A 151 12.12 -3.02 -3.41
N LEU A 152 12.67 -2.17 -2.55
CA LEU A 152 12.36 -0.74 -2.52
C LEU A 152 12.87 -0.06 -3.79
N LEU A 153 12.40 1.17 -4.05
CA LEU A 153 12.81 1.93 -5.23
C LEU A 153 14.33 2.19 -5.21
N GLU A 154 14.86 2.51 -4.04
CA GLU A 154 16.27 2.83 -3.79
C GLU A 154 17.19 1.60 -3.93
N GLU A 155 16.63 0.40 -3.85
CA GLU A 155 17.34 -0.87 -4.03
C GLU A 155 17.32 -1.37 -5.49
N LYS A 156 16.57 -0.69 -6.36
CA LYS A 156 16.47 -1.03 -7.79
C LYS A 156 17.45 -0.19 -8.58
N THR A 157 18.08 -0.80 -9.57
CA THR A 157 18.82 -0.08 -10.60
C THR A 157 17.84 0.36 -11.68
N PRO A 158 17.56 1.67 -11.84
CA PRO A 158 16.67 2.13 -12.89
C PRO A 158 17.23 1.71 -14.26
N PRO A 159 16.40 1.14 -15.16
CA PRO A 159 16.85 0.88 -16.52
C PRO A 159 17.09 2.23 -17.23
N GLY A 160 18.10 2.32 -18.11
CA GLY A 160 18.44 3.56 -18.82
C GLY A 160 17.34 4.11 -19.76
N ILE A 161 16.18 3.46 -19.84
CA ILE A 161 14.96 4.01 -20.47
C ILE A 161 14.29 5.08 -19.61
N VAL A 162 14.53 5.11 -18.29
CA VAL A 162 13.98 6.13 -17.38
C VAL A 162 14.49 7.53 -17.73
N ASP A 163 15.69 7.63 -18.32
CA ASP A 163 16.29 8.88 -18.77
C ASP A 163 15.86 9.28 -20.20
N LYS A 164 14.91 8.56 -20.80
CA LYS A 164 14.42 8.80 -22.15
C LYS A 164 12.99 9.32 -22.14
N PHE A 165 12.66 10.14 -23.14
CA PHE A 165 11.27 10.50 -23.40
C PHE A 165 10.51 9.27 -23.92
N GLY A 166 9.49 8.88 -23.17
CA GLY A 166 8.58 7.80 -23.52
C GLY A 166 7.30 8.33 -24.15
N TRP A 167 6.52 7.39 -24.68
CA TRP A 167 5.17 7.65 -25.17
C TRP A 167 4.23 6.54 -24.72
N CYS A 168 3.04 6.96 -24.29
CA CYS A 168 2.04 6.09 -23.71
C CYS A 168 0.97 5.77 -24.75
N THR A 169 0.89 4.51 -25.20
CA THR A 169 -0.16 4.06 -26.13
C THR A 169 -1.56 4.22 -25.53
N TRP A 170 -1.69 4.11 -24.20
CA TRP A 170 -2.95 4.35 -23.51
C TRP A 170 -3.38 5.81 -23.60
N ASP A 171 -2.49 6.77 -23.36
CA ASP A 171 -2.83 8.20 -23.48
C ASP A 171 -3.07 8.61 -24.94
N ALA A 172 -2.42 7.94 -25.89
CA ALA A 172 -2.54 8.24 -27.31
C ALA A 172 -3.81 7.68 -27.96
N PHE A 173 -4.27 6.49 -27.54
CA PHE A 173 -5.36 5.79 -28.22
C PHE A 173 -6.51 5.37 -27.28
N TYR A 174 -6.34 5.44 -25.96
CA TYR A 174 -7.29 4.90 -24.99
C TYR A 174 -7.73 3.48 -25.36
N LEU A 175 -9.00 3.32 -25.77
CA LEU A 175 -9.59 2.03 -26.11
C LEU A 175 -9.40 1.61 -27.58
N THR A 176 -8.79 2.45 -28.43
CA THR A 176 -8.65 2.22 -29.88
C THR A 176 -7.22 1.91 -30.30
N VAL A 177 -6.46 1.22 -29.44
CA VAL A 177 -5.09 0.80 -29.77
C VAL A 177 -5.12 -0.17 -30.96
N HIS A 178 -4.48 0.22 -32.06
CA HIS A 178 -4.31 -0.64 -33.23
C HIS A 178 -2.85 -0.68 -33.71
N PRO A 179 -2.38 -1.78 -34.33
CA PRO A 179 -0.98 -1.96 -34.69
C PRO A 179 -0.40 -0.84 -35.55
N GLN A 180 -1.15 -0.38 -36.57
CA GLN A 180 -0.70 0.66 -37.49
C GLN A 180 -0.41 1.98 -36.78
N GLY A 181 -1.29 2.38 -35.86
CA GLY A 181 -1.12 3.60 -35.06
C GLY A 181 0.07 3.54 -34.13
N VAL A 182 0.38 2.36 -33.58
CA VAL A 182 1.60 2.18 -32.78
C VAL A 182 2.84 2.40 -33.64
N TRP A 183 2.88 1.82 -34.85
CA TRP A 183 3.99 2.04 -35.79
C TRP A 183 4.14 3.51 -36.19
N GLU A 184 3.04 4.19 -36.46
CA GLU A 184 3.02 5.62 -36.81
C GLU A 184 3.46 6.49 -35.63
N GLY A 185 3.00 6.21 -34.42
CA GLY A 185 3.40 6.91 -33.19
C GLY A 185 4.90 6.79 -32.94
N VAL A 186 5.46 5.57 -33.01
CA VAL A 186 6.91 5.34 -32.84
C VAL A 186 7.71 6.07 -33.93
N LYS A 187 7.27 6.01 -35.20
CA LYS A 187 7.90 6.76 -36.29
C LYS A 187 7.86 8.27 -36.05
N GLY A 188 6.74 8.79 -35.52
CA GLY A 188 6.60 10.21 -35.18
C GLY A 188 7.64 10.66 -34.16
N ILE A 189 7.78 9.93 -33.05
CA ILE A 189 8.72 10.25 -31.97
C ILE A 189 10.17 10.22 -32.46
N SER A 190 10.55 9.20 -33.24
CA SER A 190 11.91 9.07 -33.76
C SER A 190 12.36 10.25 -34.65
N LYS A 191 11.41 11.01 -35.21
CA LYS A 191 11.69 12.18 -36.04
C LYS A 191 11.84 13.47 -35.23
N VAL A 192 11.32 13.53 -33.99
CA VAL A 192 11.41 14.70 -33.13
C VAL A 192 12.79 14.80 -32.46
N ASP A 193 13.39 13.68 -32.08
CA ASP A 193 14.76 13.63 -31.51
C ASP A 193 15.85 14.08 -32.52
N ALA A 194 15.62 13.93 -33.82
CA ALA A 194 16.60 14.28 -34.85
C ALA A 194 16.76 15.80 -35.07
N HIS A 195 15.87 16.64 -34.52
CA HIS A 195 15.88 18.09 -34.73
C HIS A 195 16.45 18.91 -33.56
N GLN A 196 16.91 18.28 -32.48
CA GLN A 196 17.55 18.99 -31.34
C GLN A 196 19.03 18.63 -31.10
N VAL A 197 19.67 17.87 -32.00
CA VAL A 197 21.13 17.59 -31.93
C VAL A 197 21.94 18.35 -32.99
N SER A 198 21.31 19.31 -33.68
CA SER A 198 22.01 20.27 -34.56
C SER A 198 21.67 21.71 -34.20
N SER A 199 22.25 22.21 -33.11
CA SER A 199 22.51 23.64 -32.91
C SER A 199 23.65 23.82 -31.92
#